data_AF-A0A250L9F8-F1
#
_entry.id   AF-A0A250L9F8-F1
#
_cell.length_a   1.000
_cell.length_b   1.000
_cell.length_c   1.000
_cell.angle_alpha   90.00
_cell.angle_beta   90.00
_cell.angle_gamma   90.00
#
_symmetry.space_group_name_H-M   'P 1'
#
loop_
_entity.id
_entity.type
_entity.pdbx_description
1 polymer ?
#
loop_
_entity_poly.entity_id
_entity_poly.type
_entity_poly.pdbx_seq_one_letter_code
_entity_poly.pdbx_strand_id
1 'polypeptide(L)'
;MNRIPRQSMFDINALRLTWGMPFLADLPDTETHVSADRPRFRAYLVNVQLLPGWYMIELRVNGQAAMVRARLRLHARSSFTTLAMELSSQQLSKRLIRLPERGRIEIEIDLDDRSVDRVEMFRLIRVTKRFARSRIMAKLESLHPKYKPCGEDYDLADIFHSCADMEQAWRDYCCLFDESELVGYPDWVRHFDTPSSDTYRVMKDNLRHFATCPVFAIGMEVSDVPSPHLEAAIRSVSAQIYPHWKLLVVDRRSSSDSSELIPRDLRADSRIRVISGQSSTETHSTLDRKLAESGSWVVFLGQRDVLPQHGLYVVADSINRRLSRGGVKEPGMGGVMAPAEPGVKRGFERFQGCGFLPFLATAF
;
A
#
# COMPACT_ATOMS: atom_id res chain seq x y z
N MET A 1 26.44 32.55 -50.40
CA MET A 1 25.44 33.53 -49.92
C MET A 1 24.07 32.85 -49.88
N ASN A 2 23.16 33.24 -48.98
CA ASN A 2 21.89 32.57 -48.64
C ASN A 2 22.00 31.22 -47.89
N ARG A 3 21.23 30.96 -46.83
CA ARG A 3 20.52 31.86 -45.88
C ARG A 3 20.54 31.17 -44.51
N ILE A 4 21.00 31.86 -43.47
CA ILE A 4 20.90 31.38 -42.09
C ILE A 4 19.41 31.37 -41.71
N PRO A 5 18.82 30.27 -41.20
CA PRO A 5 17.50 30.30 -40.58
C PRO A 5 17.60 30.96 -39.20
N ARG A 6 17.83 32.28 -39.17
CA ARG A 6 17.52 33.10 -37.99
C ARG A 6 16.00 33.19 -37.91
N GLN A 7 15.40 32.30 -37.14
CA GLN A 7 14.25 32.65 -36.31
C GLN A 7 14.27 31.77 -35.07
N SER A 8 14.59 32.41 -33.93
CA SER A 8 14.07 31.97 -32.63
C SER A 8 12.55 32.21 -32.67
N MET A 9 11.84 31.33 -33.38
CA MET A 9 10.39 31.34 -33.40
C MET A 9 9.95 30.93 -32.00
N PHE A 10 9.20 31.80 -31.33
CA PHE A 10 8.53 31.43 -30.09
C PHE A 10 7.64 30.22 -30.40
N ASP A 11 7.94 29.07 -29.80
CA ASP A 11 7.10 27.89 -29.91
C ASP A 11 5.76 28.17 -29.21
N ILE A 12 4.76 28.61 -29.99
CA ILE A 12 3.42 28.95 -29.47
C ILE A 12 2.79 27.71 -28.81
N ASN A 13 3.18 26.49 -29.20
CA ASN A 13 2.68 25.29 -28.55
C ASN A 13 3.20 25.14 -27.11
N ALA A 14 4.31 25.77 -26.73
CA ALA A 14 4.79 25.84 -25.35
C ALA A 14 3.83 26.57 -24.40
N LEU A 15 2.95 27.44 -24.95
CA LEU A 15 1.96 28.22 -24.20
C LEU A 15 0.65 27.46 -23.96
N ARG A 16 0.45 26.28 -24.59
CA ARG A 16 -0.74 25.45 -24.36
C ARG A 16 -0.82 24.99 -22.91
N LEU A 17 -2.03 24.62 -22.48
CA LEU A 17 -2.25 23.94 -21.19
C LEU A 17 -2.37 22.42 -21.35
N THR A 18 -2.45 21.90 -22.58
CA THR A 18 -2.56 20.46 -22.86
C THR A 18 -1.93 20.11 -24.20
N TRP A 19 -1.25 18.97 -24.24
CA TRP A 19 -0.72 18.29 -25.41
C TRP A 19 -1.24 16.85 -25.42
N GLY A 20 -1.49 16.29 -26.60
CA GLY A 20 -1.95 14.90 -26.77
C GLY A 20 -1.13 14.17 -27.83
N MET A 21 -1.60 13.02 -28.30
CA MET A 21 -0.91 12.13 -29.26
C MET A 21 -0.13 12.83 -30.40
N PRO A 22 -0.62 13.90 -31.09
CA PRO A 22 0.15 14.55 -32.15
C PRO A 22 1.48 15.20 -31.72
N PHE A 23 1.68 15.39 -30.41
CA PHE A 23 2.94 15.90 -29.84
C PHE A 23 3.87 14.79 -29.34
N LEU A 24 3.50 13.51 -29.47
CA LEU A 24 4.35 12.38 -29.11
C LEU A 24 4.96 11.77 -30.38
N ALA A 25 6.26 11.98 -30.57
CA ALA A 25 7.01 11.35 -31.64
C ALA A 25 7.61 10.02 -31.16
N ASP A 26 7.37 8.95 -31.91
CA ASP A 26 8.10 7.68 -31.80
C ASP A 26 9.55 7.94 -32.24
N LEU A 27 10.54 7.69 -31.38
CA LEU A 27 11.94 7.72 -31.80
C LEU A 27 12.29 6.30 -32.30
N PRO A 28 12.64 6.13 -33.60
CA PRO A 28 13.03 4.81 -34.10
C PRO A 28 14.23 4.29 -33.31
N ASP A 29 14.28 2.97 -33.09
CA ASP A 29 15.34 2.26 -32.35
C ASP A 29 16.72 2.81 -32.72
N THR A 30 17.21 3.73 -31.89
CA THR A 30 18.54 4.27 -32.05
C THR A 30 19.43 3.25 -31.36
N GLU A 31 20.13 2.42 -32.15
CA GLU A 31 21.10 1.41 -31.71
C GLU A 31 22.29 2.07 -30.99
N THR A 32 22.01 2.64 -29.82
CA THR A 32 22.92 3.47 -29.06
C THR A 32 23.64 2.56 -28.07
N HIS A 33 24.60 1.78 -28.59
CA HIS A 33 25.52 0.89 -27.87
C HIS A 33 25.04 0.49 -26.46
N VAL A 34 24.12 -0.49 -26.43
CA VAL A 34 23.62 -1.06 -25.19
C VAL A 34 24.78 -1.76 -24.48
N SER A 35 25.21 -1.22 -23.34
CA SER A 35 26.00 -1.98 -22.36
C SER A 35 25.20 -3.23 -21.97
N ALA A 36 25.86 -4.39 -21.89
CA ALA A 36 25.24 -5.72 -21.84
C ALA A 36 24.26 -5.99 -20.66
N ASP A 37 24.08 -5.01 -19.79
CA ASP A 37 23.31 -5.05 -18.54
C ASP A 37 22.07 -4.12 -18.56
N ARG A 38 21.77 -3.44 -19.69
CA ARG A 38 20.60 -2.55 -19.82
C ARG A 38 19.50 -3.20 -20.69
N PRO A 39 18.25 -3.33 -20.21
CA PRO A 39 17.16 -3.87 -21.02
C PRO A 39 16.90 -3.00 -22.26
N ARG A 40 16.38 -3.62 -23.32
CA ARG A 40 15.89 -2.90 -24.50
C ARG A 40 14.76 -1.96 -24.07
N PHE A 41 14.62 -0.82 -24.74
CA PHE A 41 13.58 0.16 -24.44
C PHE A 41 13.14 0.85 -25.73
N ARG A 42 11.90 1.34 -25.75
CA ARG A 42 11.36 2.17 -26.82
C ARG A 42 11.25 3.61 -26.35
N ALA A 43 11.81 4.55 -27.11
CA ALA A 43 11.83 5.95 -26.73
C ALA A 43 10.76 6.77 -27.46
N TYR A 44 10.11 7.67 -26.73
CA TYR A 44 9.18 8.65 -27.29
C TYR A 44 9.58 10.07 -26.89
N LEU A 45 9.62 11.00 -27.84
CA LEU A 45 9.89 12.41 -27.59
C LEU A 45 8.60 13.23 -27.57
N VAL A 46 8.38 13.98 -26.49
CA VAL A 46 7.37 15.03 -26.44
C VAL A 46 7.89 16.23 -27.25
N ASN A 47 7.42 16.35 -28.49
CA ASN A 47 7.90 17.27 -29.52
C ASN A 47 7.34 18.70 -29.35
N VAL A 48 7.68 19.32 -28.21
CA VAL A 48 7.39 20.73 -27.87
C VAL A 48 8.41 21.19 -26.84
N GLN A 49 8.87 22.45 -26.92
CA GLN A 49 9.75 23.00 -25.88
C GLN A 49 8.90 23.48 -24.70
N LEU A 50 8.86 22.71 -23.61
CA LEU A 50 8.02 23.00 -22.46
C LEU A 50 8.59 24.14 -21.60
N LEU A 51 7.68 24.92 -21.00
CA LEU A 51 8.01 25.96 -20.04
C LEU A 51 8.30 25.36 -18.64
N PRO A 52 8.95 26.12 -17.74
CA PRO A 52 9.09 25.70 -16.35
C PRO A 52 7.71 25.57 -15.70
N GLY A 53 7.59 24.63 -14.75
CA GLY A 53 6.38 24.44 -13.95
C GLY A 53 6.02 22.97 -13.72
N TRP A 54 4.76 22.78 -13.36
CA TRP A 54 4.19 21.48 -13.03
C TRP A 54 3.36 20.94 -14.18
N TYR A 55 3.51 19.65 -14.44
CA TYR A 55 2.80 18.93 -15.48
C TYR A 55 2.26 17.61 -14.92
N MET A 56 1.07 17.20 -15.36
CA MET A 56 0.56 15.85 -15.17
C MET A 56 0.66 15.13 -16.51
N ILE A 57 1.38 14.02 -16.55
CA ILE A 57 1.39 13.11 -17.69
C ILE A 57 0.38 11.99 -17.44
N GLU A 58 -0.38 11.64 -18.46
CA GLU A 58 -1.31 10.51 -18.50
C GLU A 58 -0.90 9.64 -19.70
N LEU A 59 -0.66 8.35 -19.44
CA LEU A 59 -0.17 7.37 -20.40
C LEU A 59 -0.99 6.07 -20.30
N ARG A 60 -1.34 5.49 -21.45
CA ARG A 60 -1.82 4.10 -21.56
C ARG A 60 -1.06 3.42 -22.70
N VAL A 61 -0.53 2.25 -22.41
CA VAL A 61 0.20 1.41 -23.36
C VAL A 61 -0.67 0.23 -23.78
N ASN A 62 -0.56 -0.19 -25.04
CA ASN A 62 -1.08 -1.48 -25.46
C ASN A 62 0.05 -2.52 -25.35
N GLY A 63 -0.22 -3.66 -24.72
CA GLY A 63 0.79 -4.68 -24.44
C GLY A 63 0.22 -5.90 -23.72
N GLN A 64 0.96 -7.02 -23.72
CA GLN A 64 0.55 -8.27 -23.06
C GLN A 64 0.91 -8.30 -21.57
N ALA A 65 1.97 -7.59 -21.17
CA ALA A 65 2.32 -7.41 -19.76
C ALA A 65 1.26 -6.57 -19.01
N ALA A 66 0.94 -6.95 -17.76
CA ALA A 66 -0.06 -6.25 -16.94
C ALA A 66 0.44 -4.89 -16.44
N MET A 67 1.75 -4.80 -16.15
CA MET A 67 2.48 -3.59 -15.81
C MET A 67 3.82 -3.57 -16.56
N VAL A 68 4.27 -2.38 -16.94
CA VAL A 68 5.53 -2.15 -17.66
C VAL A 68 6.20 -0.90 -17.10
N ARG A 69 7.52 -0.91 -16.97
CA ARG A 69 8.30 0.22 -16.49
C ARG A 69 8.59 1.23 -17.61
N ALA A 70 8.54 2.52 -17.28
CA ALA A 70 8.83 3.60 -18.22
C ALA A 70 9.52 4.78 -17.55
N ARG A 71 10.75 5.09 -17.93
CA ARG A 71 11.57 6.17 -17.39
C ARG A 71 11.30 7.49 -18.10
N LEU A 72 10.89 8.51 -17.35
CA LEU A 72 10.69 9.86 -17.88
C LEU A 72 11.99 10.66 -17.76
N ARG A 73 12.65 10.94 -18.89
CA ARG A 73 13.87 11.75 -18.96
C ARG A 73 13.52 13.20 -19.25
N LEU A 74 13.74 14.05 -18.27
CA LEU A 74 13.50 15.48 -18.31
C LEU A 74 14.79 16.18 -18.75
N HIS A 75 14.86 16.60 -20.01
CA HIS A 75 16.02 17.27 -20.58
C HIS A 75 15.98 18.77 -20.29
N ALA A 76 16.93 19.23 -19.49
CA ALA A 76 17.24 20.62 -19.20
C ALA A 76 18.39 21.11 -20.11
N ARG A 77 18.82 22.37 -19.99
CA ARG A 77 19.81 22.99 -20.90
C ARG A 77 21.21 22.38 -20.80
N SER A 78 21.56 21.83 -19.64
CA SER A 78 22.90 21.28 -19.34
C SER A 78 22.87 20.02 -18.47
N SER A 79 21.69 19.45 -18.22
CA SER A 79 21.49 18.26 -17.38
C SER A 79 20.23 17.52 -17.80
N PHE A 80 20.08 16.29 -17.35
CA PHE A 80 18.79 15.60 -17.39
C PHE A 80 18.46 15.01 -16.02
N THR A 81 17.17 14.80 -15.76
CA THR A 81 16.68 14.10 -14.56
C THR A 81 15.74 12.99 -14.99
N THR A 82 15.90 11.81 -14.42
CA THR A 82 15.05 10.64 -14.71
C THR A 82 14.02 10.47 -13.61
N LEU A 83 12.77 10.13 -13.95
CA LEU A 83 11.70 9.85 -12.98
C LEU A 83 10.96 8.53 -13.31
N ALA A 84 11.01 7.56 -12.39
CA ALA A 84 10.12 6.39 -12.35
C ALA A 84 10.08 5.53 -13.62
N MET A 85 8.93 4.99 -14.04
CA MET A 85 7.51 5.09 -13.61
C MET A 85 6.79 3.78 -14.01
N GLU A 86 5.69 3.40 -13.37
CA GLU A 86 4.90 2.22 -13.77
C GLU A 86 3.71 2.57 -14.69
N LEU A 87 3.52 1.75 -15.73
CA LEU A 87 2.44 1.84 -16.71
C LEU A 87 1.61 0.55 -16.71
N SER A 88 0.30 0.66 -16.45
CA SER A 88 -0.64 -0.44 -16.69
C SER A 88 -1.05 -0.49 -18.17
N SER A 89 -1.20 -1.70 -18.70
CA SER A 89 -1.80 -1.96 -20.02
C SER A 89 -3.34 -1.81 -20.02
N GLN A 90 -3.98 -2.00 -18.86
CA GLN A 90 -5.44 -1.95 -18.73
C GLN A 90 -5.96 -0.57 -18.28
N GLN A 91 -5.14 0.22 -17.57
CA GLN A 91 -5.58 1.48 -16.95
C GLN A 91 -4.71 2.69 -17.33
N LEU A 92 -5.34 3.86 -17.31
CA LEU A 92 -4.67 5.13 -17.55
C LEU A 92 -3.72 5.47 -16.39
N SER A 93 -2.42 5.36 -16.65
CA SER A 93 -1.36 5.59 -15.68
C SER A 93 -1.00 7.07 -15.62
N LYS A 94 -0.86 7.64 -14.42
CA LYS A 94 -0.72 9.09 -14.21
C LYS A 94 0.46 9.43 -13.31
N ARG A 95 1.22 10.46 -13.66
CA ARG A 95 2.35 10.95 -12.87
C ARG A 95 2.48 12.47 -12.92
N LEU A 96 2.92 13.06 -11.82
CA LEU A 96 3.35 14.45 -11.79
C LEU A 96 4.81 14.60 -12.18
N ILE A 97 5.09 15.66 -12.92
CA ILE A 97 6.40 16.04 -13.41
C ILE A 97 6.63 17.50 -13.03
N ARG A 98 7.83 17.82 -12.54
CA ARG A 98 8.29 19.20 -12.35
C ARG A 98 9.45 19.49 -13.30
N LEU A 99 9.27 20.50 -14.16
CA LEU A 99 10.36 21.07 -14.96
C LEU A 99 10.87 22.34 -14.26
N PRO A 100 12.13 22.35 -13.75
CA PRO A 100 12.69 23.51 -13.05
C PRO A 100 13.04 24.65 -14.04
N GLU A 101 13.39 24.30 -15.27
CA GLU A 101 13.64 25.25 -16.36
C GLU A 101 12.97 24.80 -17.67
N ARG A 102 13.19 25.53 -18.77
CA ARG A 102 12.65 25.15 -20.10
C ARG A 102 13.32 23.89 -20.60
N GLY A 103 12.54 22.89 -21.00
CA GLY A 103 13.06 21.57 -21.32
C GLY A 103 12.19 20.75 -22.27
N ARG A 104 12.58 19.51 -22.48
CA ARG A 104 11.81 18.48 -23.20
C ARG A 104 11.62 17.25 -22.33
N ILE A 105 10.61 16.45 -22.64
CA ILE A 105 10.35 15.18 -21.98
C ILE A 105 10.57 14.08 -23.01
N GLU A 106 11.44 13.14 -22.67
CA GLU A 106 11.59 11.86 -23.35
C GLU A 106 11.05 10.75 -22.45
N ILE A 107 10.45 9.73 -23.04
CA ILE A 107 9.78 8.62 -22.35
C ILE A 107 10.42 7.33 -22.86
N GLU A 108 11.30 6.72 -22.06
CA GLU A 108 11.88 5.40 -22.34
C GLU A 108 10.95 4.34 -21.74
N ILE A 109 10.29 3.51 -22.54
CA ILE A 109 9.45 2.39 -22.04
C ILE A 109 10.25 1.11 -22.19
N ASP A 110 10.44 0.37 -21.09
CA ASP A 110 11.25 -0.85 -21.08
C ASP A 110 10.53 -1.97 -21.87
N LEU A 111 11.29 -2.66 -22.72
CA LEU A 111 10.81 -3.72 -23.62
C LEU A 111 11.24 -5.07 -23.05
N ASP A 112 10.40 -5.61 -22.16
CA ASP A 112 10.49 -7.01 -21.74
C ASP A 112 10.05 -7.96 -22.86
N ASP A 113 10.38 -9.24 -22.71
CA ASP A 113 10.13 -10.35 -23.65
C ASP A 113 8.63 -10.60 -23.96
N ARG A 114 7.71 -9.81 -23.35
CA ARG A 114 6.24 -9.88 -23.52
C ARG A 114 5.58 -8.50 -23.70
N SER A 115 6.14 -7.75 -24.65
CA SER A 115 5.53 -6.71 -25.50
C SER A 115 4.76 -5.54 -24.87
N VAL A 116 5.28 -4.33 -25.17
CA VAL A 116 4.47 -3.13 -25.45
C VAL A 116 4.49 -2.88 -26.95
N ASP A 117 3.31 -2.88 -27.58
CA ASP A 117 3.17 -2.62 -29.02
C ASP A 117 3.33 -1.13 -29.34
N ARG A 118 2.69 -0.27 -28.53
CA ARG A 118 2.77 1.21 -28.64
C ARG A 118 2.13 1.89 -27.43
N VAL A 119 2.46 3.16 -27.22
CA VAL A 119 1.58 4.09 -26.48
C VAL A 119 0.27 4.26 -27.25
N GLU A 120 -0.84 3.85 -26.65
CA GLU A 120 -2.19 3.97 -27.21
C GLU A 120 -2.79 5.35 -26.92
N MET A 121 -2.53 5.88 -25.71
CA MET A 121 -2.98 7.21 -25.32
C MET A 121 -1.90 7.95 -24.53
N PHE A 122 -1.64 9.18 -24.95
CA PHE A 122 -0.79 10.15 -24.27
C PHE A 122 -1.52 11.47 -24.12
N ARG A 123 -1.44 12.02 -22.91
CA ARG A 123 -1.83 13.39 -22.61
C ARG A 123 -0.84 14.01 -21.63
N LEU A 124 -0.39 15.22 -21.91
CA LEU A 124 0.37 16.04 -20.98
C LEU A 124 -0.45 17.29 -20.67
N ILE A 125 -0.63 17.61 -19.39
CA ILE A 125 -1.46 18.73 -18.93
C ILE A 125 -0.58 19.63 -18.05
N ARG A 126 -0.52 20.94 -18.33
CA ARG A 126 0.12 21.90 -17.43
C ARG A 126 -0.80 22.17 -16.24
N VAL A 127 -0.30 22.00 -15.02
CA VAL A 127 -1.09 22.12 -13.79
C VAL A 127 -0.52 23.19 -12.84
N THR A 128 -1.34 23.66 -11.91
CA THR A 128 -0.91 24.65 -10.90
C THR A 128 -0.11 23.99 -9.77
N LYS A 129 0.75 24.75 -9.09
CA LYS A 129 1.47 24.26 -7.88
C LYS A 129 0.50 23.76 -6.80
N ARG A 130 -0.69 24.38 -6.65
CA ARG A 130 -1.75 23.95 -5.72
C ARG A 130 -2.32 22.58 -6.12
N PHE A 131 -2.61 22.36 -7.40
CA PHE A 131 -3.08 21.06 -7.89
C PHE A 131 -2.00 19.97 -7.72
N ALA A 132 -0.75 20.28 -8.05
CA ALA A 132 0.37 19.36 -7.84
C ALA A 132 0.51 18.96 -6.36
N ARG A 133 0.52 19.93 -5.43
CA ARG A 133 0.54 19.66 -3.97
C ARG A 133 -0.61 18.76 -3.56
N SER A 134 -1.85 19.06 -3.97
CA SER A 134 -3.03 18.24 -3.64
C SER A 134 -2.90 16.78 -4.09
N ARG A 135 -2.31 16.51 -5.26
CA ARG A 135 -2.14 15.12 -5.76
C ARG A 135 -0.94 14.41 -5.16
N ILE A 136 0.13 15.14 -4.83
CA ILE A 136 1.28 14.64 -4.07
C ILE A 136 0.82 14.20 -2.69
N MET A 137 0.16 15.10 -1.94
CA MET A 137 -0.34 14.81 -0.59
C MET A 137 -1.30 13.63 -0.59
N ALA A 138 -2.32 13.62 -1.46
CA ALA A 138 -3.27 12.49 -1.53
C ALA A 138 -2.61 11.12 -1.85
N LYS A 139 -1.50 11.10 -2.61
CA LYS A 139 -0.75 9.87 -2.90
C LYS A 139 0.16 9.47 -1.73
N LEU A 140 0.74 10.45 -1.04
CA LEU A 140 1.54 10.25 0.19
C LEU A 140 0.65 9.79 1.36
N GLU A 141 -0.46 10.45 1.63
CA GLU A 141 -1.44 10.08 2.65
C GLU A 141 -1.99 8.65 2.44
N SER A 142 -2.08 8.20 1.18
CA SER A 142 -2.53 6.84 0.83
C SER A 142 -1.43 5.77 0.96
N LEU A 143 -0.17 6.08 0.62
CA LEU A 143 0.89 5.07 0.46
C LEU A 143 2.13 5.28 1.33
N HIS A 144 2.46 6.52 1.67
CA HIS A 144 3.66 6.86 2.40
C HIS A 144 3.39 6.88 3.93
N PRO A 145 4.06 6.03 4.72
CA PRO A 145 3.76 5.81 6.15
C PRO A 145 3.77 7.09 7.00
N LYS A 146 4.82 7.91 6.85
CA LYS A 146 4.97 9.24 7.47
C LYS A 146 3.76 10.19 7.28
N TYR A 147 2.96 9.99 6.24
CA TYR A 147 1.81 10.82 5.91
C TYR A 147 0.47 10.10 6.15
N LYS A 148 0.48 8.81 6.53
CA LYS A 148 -0.74 8.13 6.98
C LYS A 148 -1.12 8.69 8.36
N PRO A 149 -2.40 9.08 8.57
CA PRO A 149 -2.87 9.46 9.89
C PRO A 149 -3.00 8.20 10.76
N CYS A 150 -1.94 7.86 11.51
CA CYS A 150 -1.96 6.81 12.53
C CYS A 150 -2.81 7.24 13.74
N GLY A 151 -4.10 7.49 13.54
CA GLY A 151 -4.99 8.17 14.50
C GLY A 151 -4.77 9.68 14.51
N GLU A 152 -5.85 10.46 14.50
CA GLU A 152 -5.79 11.95 14.43
C GLU A 152 -5.38 12.60 15.78
N ASP A 153 -4.87 11.82 16.75
CA ASP A 153 -4.72 12.20 18.17
C ASP A 153 -3.35 11.82 18.78
N TYR A 154 -2.30 11.66 17.96
CA TYR A 154 -0.92 11.78 18.43
C TYR A 154 -0.34 13.09 17.93
N ASP A 155 0.26 13.87 18.85
CA ASP A 155 0.83 15.19 18.59
C ASP A 155 1.99 15.16 17.58
N LEU A 156 1.62 15.15 16.30
CA LEU A 156 2.48 15.49 15.16
C LEU A 156 2.06 16.83 14.53
N ALA A 157 1.12 17.55 15.16
CA ALA A 157 0.49 18.77 14.66
C ALA A 157 1.46 19.95 14.47
N ASP A 158 2.62 19.95 15.14
CA ASP A 158 3.50 21.13 15.25
C ASP A 158 4.70 21.18 14.29
N ILE A 159 4.93 20.19 13.42
CA ILE A 159 6.22 20.12 12.65
C ILE A 159 6.15 20.60 11.18
N PHE A 160 5.02 20.52 10.47
CA PHE A 160 5.03 20.57 8.98
C PHE A 160 4.22 21.67 8.28
N HIS A 161 4.34 22.94 8.69
CA HIS A 161 3.81 24.10 7.93
C HIS A 161 4.88 25.17 7.59
N SER A 162 5.66 24.91 6.55
CA SER A 162 6.59 25.88 5.93
C SER A 162 6.79 25.53 4.44
N CYS A 163 7.34 26.43 3.62
CA CYS A 163 7.60 26.16 2.19
C CYS A 163 8.57 24.98 1.94
N ALA A 164 9.30 24.53 2.97
CA ALA A 164 10.10 23.30 2.94
C ALA A 164 9.25 22.02 2.72
N ASP A 165 7.97 22.06 3.12
CA ASP A 165 6.99 20.97 2.96
C ASP A 165 6.90 20.47 1.51
N MET A 166 6.80 21.38 0.54
CA MET A 166 6.59 20.99 -0.86
C MET A 166 7.81 20.29 -1.50
N GLU A 167 9.03 20.68 -1.14
CA GLU A 167 10.25 20.05 -1.68
C GLU A 167 10.56 18.71 -0.98
N GLN A 168 10.16 18.54 0.28
CA GLN A 168 10.20 17.24 0.95
C GLN A 168 9.11 16.31 0.39
N ALA A 169 7.86 16.76 0.35
CA ALA A 169 6.75 15.98 -0.20
C ALA A 169 6.95 15.61 -1.68
N TRP A 170 7.60 16.47 -2.48
CA TRP A 170 8.00 16.09 -3.84
C TRP A 170 9.06 14.99 -3.88
N ARG A 171 10.08 15.03 -3.02
CA ARG A 171 11.08 13.95 -2.91
C ARG A 171 10.43 12.65 -2.45
N ASP A 172 9.68 12.70 -1.35
CA ASP A 172 8.97 11.55 -0.78
C ASP A 172 7.99 10.94 -1.83
N TYR A 173 7.34 11.77 -2.65
CA TYR A 173 6.50 11.32 -3.77
C TYR A 173 7.29 10.68 -4.91
N CYS A 174 8.49 11.16 -5.24
CA CYS A 174 9.34 10.51 -6.24
C CYS A 174 9.80 9.12 -5.77
N CYS A 175 10.22 9.00 -4.51
CA CYS A 175 10.65 7.76 -3.89
C CYS A 175 9.57 6.67 -3.88
N LEU A 176 8.27 7.02 -3.91
CA LEU A 176 7.17 6.05 -4.08
C LEU A 176 7.21 5.26 -5.40
N PHE A 177 8.10 5.59 -6.34
CA PHE A 177 8.22 4.92 -7.63
C PHE A 177 9.63 4.44 -7.94
N ASP A 178 10.65 4.85 -7.19
CA ASP A 178 12.01 4.36 -7.38
C ASP A 178 12.19 3.08 -6.55
N GLU A 179 12.65 1.99 -7.16
CA GLU A 179 12.93 0.73 -6.45
C GLU A 179 14.10 0.84 -5.47
N SER A 180 14.95 1.85 -5.64
CA SER A 180 16.05 2.16 -4.73
C SER A 180 15.51 2.89 -3.51
N GLU A 181 15.51 2.22 -2.36
CA GLU A 181 15.12 2.76 -1.05
C GLU A 181 13.63 3.06 -0.84
N LEU A 182 12.76 2.10 -1.21
CA LEU A 182 11.67 1.79 -0.27
C LEU A 182 12.31 1.45 1.07
N VAL A 183 12.01 2.24 2.11
CA VAL A 183 12.50 2.04 3.49
C VAL A 183 12.38 0.57 3.84
N GLY A 184 13.52 -0.10 4.05
CA GLY A 184 13.55 -1.55 4.26
C GLY A 184 12.59 -1.94 5.38
N TYR A 185 11.84 -3.03 5.23
CA TYR A 185 10.76 -3.37 6.17
C TYR A 185 11.16 -3.30 7.67
N PRO A 186 12.38 -3.70 8.11
CA PRO A 186 12.83 -3.47 9.49
C PRO A 186 12.93 -2.00 9.90
N ASP A 187 13.41 -1.12 9.01
CA ASP A 187 13.44 0.33 9.23
C ASP A 187 12.03 0.93 9.20
N TRP A 188 11.14 0.40 8.37
CA TRP A 188 9.73 0.79 8.37
C TRP A 188 9.08 0.47 9.72
N VAL A 189 9.26 -0.75 10.21
CA VAL A 189 8.75 -1.17 11.52
C VAL A 189 9.32 -0.28 12.62
N ARG A 190 10.63 -0.01 12.60
CA ARG A 190 11.32 0.83 13.58
C ARG A 190 10.79 2.27 13.64
N HIS A 191 10.45 2.88 12.50
CA HIS A 191 10.03 4.29 12.45
C HIS A 191 8.51 4.50 12.51
N PHE A 192 7.70 3.51 12.13
CA PHE A 192 6.25 3.69 11.94
C PHE A 192 5.36 2.68 12.68
N ASP A 193 5.84 1.46 12.97
CA ASP A 193 5.06 0.38 13.62
C ASP A 193 5.60 0.01 15.03
N THR A 194 6.54 0.80 15.54
CA THR A 194 7.08 0.69 16.90
C THR A 194 6.74 1.95 17.71
N PRO A 195 5.51 2.05 18.26
CA PRO A 195 5.13 3.17 19.13
C PRO A 195 6.06 3.33 20.34
N SER A 196 6.27 4.56 20.78
CA SER A 196 6.98 4.83 22.04
C SER A 196 6.16 4.40 23.26
N SER A 197 6.81 4.27 24.43
CA SER A 197 6.11 4.00 25.70
C SER A 197 5.05 5.04 26.04
N ASP A 198 5.27 6.30 25.69
CA ASP A 198 4.30 7.38 25.89
C ASP A 198 3.13 7.26 24.92
N THR A 199 3.39 6.92 23.66
CA THR A 199 2.36 6.60 22.66
C THR A 199 1.47 5.44 23.15
N TYR A 200 2.05 4.37 23.69
CA TYR A 200 1.32 3.25 24.29
C TYR A 200 0.48 3.65 25.52
N ARG A 201 0.94 4.63 26.31
CA ARG A 201 0.16 5.17 27.44
C ARG A 201 -1.06 5.94 26.94
N VAL A 202 -0.87 6.84 25.97
CA VAL A 202 -1.96 7.59 25.32
C VAL A 202 -2.98 6.65 24.66
N MET A 203 -2.53 5.59 23.97
CA MET A 203 -3.42 4.54 23.44
C MET A 203 -4.32 3.94 24.54
N LYS A 204 -3.73 3.53 25.68
CA LYS A 204 -4.48 2.93 26.79
C LYS A 204 -5.45 3.91 27.43
N ASP A 205 -5.06 5.17 27.60
CA ASP A 205 -5.92 6.23 28.12
C ASP A 205 -7.10 6.52 27.16
N ASN A 206 -6.87 6.47 25.85
CA ASN A 206 -7.90 6.73 24.84
C ASN A 206 -9.00 5.66 24.78
N LEU A 207 -8.75 4.43 25.25
CA LEU A 207 -9.78 3.37 25.34
C LEU A 207 -11.04 3.83 26.09
N ARG A 208 -10.90 4.72 27.10
CA ARG A 208 -12.04 5.21 27.89
C ARG A 208 -13.00 6.13 27.11
N HIS A 209 -12.58 6.60 25.93
CA HIS A 209 -13.37 7.46 25.06
C HIS A 209 -14.03 6.69 23.90
N PHE A 210 -13.85 5.36 23.83
CA PHE A 210 -14.46 4.55 22.78
C PHE A 210 -15.97 4.43 23.04
N ALA A 211 -16.79 4.85 22.07
CA ALA A 211 -18.24 4.70 22.13
C ALA A 211 -18.67 3.22 22.00
N THR A 212 -17.84 2.39 21.37
CA THR A 212 -18.02 0.94 21.29
C THR A 212 -16.71 0.21 21.57
N CYS A 213 -16.76 -0.82 22.42
CA CYS A 213 -15.66 -1.73 22.67
C CYS A 213 -15.89 -3.06 21.91
N PRO A 214 -15.51 -3.18 20.61
CA PRO A 214 -15.64 -4.43 19.87
C PRO A 214 -14.89 -5.57 20.56
N VAL A 215 -15.52 -6.74 20.68
CA VAL A 215 -14.84 -7.95 21.19
C VAL A 215 -14.27 -8.72 20.00
N PHE A 216 -12.96 -8.93 19.98
CA PHE A 216 -12.30 -9.74 18.94
C PHE A 216 -12.24 -11.21 19.33
N ALA A 217 -12.84 -12.08 18.53
CA ALA A 217 -12.64 -13.53 18.58
C ALA A 217 -11.50 -13.90 17.64
N ILE A 218 -10.36 -14.29 18.21
CA ILE A 218 -9.14 -14.63 17.47
C ILE A 218 -9.11 -16.15 17.29
N GLY A 219 -9.17 -16.63 16.05
CA GLY A 219 -9.01 -18.03 15.70
C GLY A 219 -7.56 -18.35 15.32
N MET A 220 -7.00 -19.39 15.93
CA MET A 220 -5.67 -19.92 15.61
C MET A 220 -5.77 -21.43 15.42
N GLU A 221 -5.35 -21.95 14.27
CA GLU A 221 -5.22 -23.39 14.05
C GLU A 221 -3.77 -23.82 14.30
N VAL A 222 -3.58 -24.90 15.07
CA VAL A 222 -2.26 -25.45 15.41
C VAL A 222 -2.16 -26.88 14.88
N SER A 223 -1.31 -27.07 13.87
CA SER A 223 -1.00 -28.37 13.27
C SER A 223 0.31 -28.98 13.78
N ASP A 224 1.22 -28.12 14.27
CA ASP A 224 2.60 -28.51 14.57
C ASP A 224 2.80 -28.70 16.09
N VAL A 225 3.85 -29.43 16.46
CA VAL A 225 4.29 -29.58 17.85
C VAL A 225 4.58 -28.20 18.47
N PRO A 226 4.27 -27.97 19.77
CA PRO A 226 4.63 -26.76 20.50
C PRO A 226 6.05 -26.28 20.19
N SER A 227 6.16 -25.01 19.80
CA SER A 227 7.41 -24.40 19.35
C SER A 227 7.53 -22.96 19.87
N PRO A 228 8.75 -22.39 19.87
CA PRO A 228 8.94 -20.98 20.26
C PRO A 228 8.09 -20.00 19.45
N HIS A 229 7.74 -20.33 18.20
CA HIS A 229 6.89 -19.52 17.34
C HIS A 229 5.43 -19.52 17.82
N LEU A 230 4.90 -20.68 18.24
CA LEU A 230 3.55 -20.77 18.82
C LEU A 230 3.47 -20.01 20.15
N GLU A 231 4.49 -20.17 20.99
CA GLU A 231 4.57 -19.41 22.24
C GLU A 231 4.64 -17.90 21.98
N ALA A 232 5.45 -17.44 21.02
CA ALA A 232 5.51 -16.04 20.62
C ALA A 232 4.15 -15.53 20.09
N ALA A 233 3.47 -16.32 19.25
CA ALA A 233 2.15 -15.97 18.72
C ALA A 233 1.10 -15.79 19.83
N ILE A 234 0.99 -16.75 20.76
CA ILE A 234 0.06 -16.68 21.89
C ILE A 234 0.42 -15.51 22.83
N ARG A 235 1.72 -15.31 23.11
CA ARG A 235 2.19 -14.17 23.92
C ARG A 235 1.88 -12.83 23.26
N SER A 236 1.95 -12.73 21.92
CA SER A 236 1.63 -11.51 21.18
C SER A 236 0.16 -11.09 21.32
N VAL A 237 -0.75 -12.07 21.39
CA VAL A 237 -2.17 -11.86 21.71
C VAL A 237 -2.34 -11.47 23.19
N SER A 238 -1.67 -12.20 24.09
CA SER A 238 -1.73 -11.90 25.54
C SER A 238 -1.22 -10.50 25.90
N ALA A 239 -0.26 -9.97 25.13
CA ALA A 239 0.39 -8.68 25.38
C ALA A 239 -0.40 -7.48 24.84
N GLN A 240 -1.47 -7.68 24.06
CA GLN A 240 -2.25 -6.61 23.42
C GLN A 240 -2.73 -5.57 24.42
N ILE A 241 -2.53 -4.29 24.10
CA ILE A 241 -2.99 -3.18 24.95
C ILE A 241 -4.51 -3.04 24.97
N TYR A 242 -5.19 -3.52 23.93
CA TYR A 242 -6.64 -3.57 23.83
C TYR A 242 -7.16 -4.81 24.60
N PRO A 243 -8.03 -4.65 25.62
CA PRO A 243 -8.32 -5.75 26.54
C PRO A 243 -9.40 -6.73 26.05
N HIS A 244 -10.27 -6.31 25.12
CA HIS A 244 -11.49 -7.05 24.75
C HIS A 244 -11.25 -8.05 23.61
N TRP A 245 -10.57 -9.15 23.92
CA TRP A 245 -10.37 -10.27 23.00
C TRP A 245 -10.57 -11.63 23.68
N LYS A 246 -10.75 -12.66 22.84
CA LYS A 246 -10.74 -14.09 23.21
C LYS A 246 -9.93 -14.84 22.16
N LEU A 247 -9.03 -15.71 22.59
CA LEU A 247 -8.21 -16.56 21.71
C LEU A 247 -8.76 -17.98 21.72
N LEU A 248 -9.21 -18.46 20.57
CA LEU A 248 -9.66 -19.83 20.33
C LEU A 248 -8.60 -20.58 19.53
N VAL A 249 -7.87 -21.46 20.22
CA VAL A 249 -6.85 -22.33 19.62
C VAL A 249 -7.50 -23.65 19.23
N VAL A 250 -7.46 -24.03 17.95
CA VAL A 250 -7.90 -25.34 17.48
C VAL A 250 -6.72 -26.27 17.37
N ASP A 251 -6.70 -27.30 18.21
CA ASP A 251 -5.70 -28.36 18.15
C ASP A 251 -6.04 -29.31 17.00
N ARG A 252 -5.21 -29.27 15.95
CA ARG A 252 -5.28 -30.18 14.78
C ARG A 252 -4.24 -31.30 14.85
N ARG A 253 -3.43 -31.36 15.92
CA ARG A 253 -2.41 -32.40 16.12
C ARG A 253 -3.08 -33.73 16.47
N SER A 254 -2.36 -34.83 16.27
CA SER A 254 -2.74 -36.17 16.75
C SER A 254 -2.38 -36.44 18.22
N SER A 255 -1.82 -35.46 18.93
CA SER A 255 -1.42 -35.58 20.33
C SER A 255 -2.62 -35.51 21.28
N SER A 256 -2.55 -36.20 22.41
CA SER A 256 -3.59 -36.23 23.44
C SER A 256 -3.51 -35.09 24.47
N ASP A 257 -2.38 -34.38 24.59
CA ASP A 257 -2.24 -33.26 25.53
C ASP A 257 -2.30 -31.90 24.84
N SER A 258 -3.50 -31.33 24.80
CA SER A 258 -3.76 -29.95 24.35
C SER A 258 -3.33 -28.88 25.36
N SER A 259 -3.01 -29.23 26.61
CA SER A 259 -2.54 -28.25 27.61
C SER A 259 -1.15 -27.73 27.29
N GLU A 260 -0.33 -28.51 26.57
CA GLU A 260 1.00 -28.12 26.09
C GLU A 260 0.99 -26.96 25.08
N LEU A 261 -0.14 -26.69 24.43
CA LEU A 261 -0.26 -25.58 23.48
C LEU A 261 -0.18 -24.20 24.15
N ILE A 262 -0.63 -24.06 25.39
CA ILE A 262 -0.67 -22.78 26.11
C ILE A 262 0.54 -22.68 27.05
N PRO A 263 1.36 -21.61 26.96
CA PRO A 263 2.45 -21.34 27.89
C PRO A 263 1.98 -21.35 29.34
N ARG A 264 2.76 -21.95 30.25
CA ARG A 264 2.30 -22.33 31.60
C ARG A 264 1.70 -21.17 32.40
N ASP A 265 2.29 -19.99 32.27
CA ASP A 265 1.87 -18.74 32.91
C ASP A 265 0.56 -18.16 32.33
N LEU A 266 0.24 -18.48 31.08
CA LEU A 266 -0.98 -18.02 30.39
C LEU A 266 -2.17 -19.00 30.54
N ARG A 267 -1.95 -20.20 31.09
CA ARG A 267 -3.02 -21.22 31.29
C ARG A 267 -4.16 -20.76 32.21
N ALA A 268 -3.92 -19.75 33.05
CA ALA A 268 -4.95 -19.16 33.91
C ALA A 268 -5.78 -18.05 33.22
N ASP A 269 -5.38 -17.56 32.05
CA ASP A 269 -6.12 -16.53 31.33
C ASP A 269 -7.37 -17.12 30.66
N SER A 270 -8.53 -16.87 31.27
CA SER A 270 -9.84 -17.37 30.80
C SER A 270 -10.26 -16.90 29.40
N ARG A 271 -9.54 -15.92 28.81
CA ARG A 271 -9.71 -15.47 27.43
C ARG A 271 -9.09 -16.44 26.42
N ILE A 272 -8.10 -17.25 26.82
CA ILE A 272 -7.45 -18.24 25.97
C ILE A 272 -8.11 -19.59 26.19
N ARG A 273 -8.58 -20.23 25.12
CA ARG A 273 -9.27 -21.52 25.16
C ARG A 273 -8.79 -22.43 24.05
N VAL A 274 -8.46 -23.68 24.38
CA VAL A 274 -8.21 -24.72 23.38
C VAL A 274 -9.51 -25.45 23.07
N ILE A 275 -9.71 -25.74 21.79
CA ILE A 275 -10.79 -26.56 21.25
C ILE A 275 -10.12 -27.76 20.58
N SER A 276 -10.49 -28.97 20.98
CA SER A 276 -10.06 -30.20 20.30
C SER A 276 -10.72 -30.30 18.91
N GLY A 277 -9.92 -30.50 17.87
CA GLY A 277 -10.43 -30.79 16.53
C GLY A 277 -10.92 -32.24 16.43
N GLN A 278 -12.24 -32.46 16.39
CA GLN A 278 -12.82 -33.73 15.95
C GLN A 278 -13.35 -33.59 14.52
N SER A 279 -12.89 -34.47 13.64
CA SER A 279 -13.26 -34.60 12.21
C SER A 279 -13.12 -33.31 11.37
N SER A 280 -12.42 -33.40 10.23
CA SER A 280 -12.01 -32.19 9.48
C SER A 280 -13.20 -31.36 8.96
N THR A 281 -14.33 -32.00 8.62
CA THR A 281 -15.55 -31.32 8.13
C THR A 281 -16.40 -30.69 9.22
N GLU A 282 -16.39 -31.23 10.44
CA GLU A 282 -17.18 -30.71 11.57
C GLU A 282 -16.38 -29.66 12.37
N THR A 283 -15.04 -29.74 12.33
CA THR A 283 -14.16 -28.78 13.02
C THR A 283 -14.27 -27.36 12.47
N HIS A 284 -14.28 -27.15 11.14
CA HIS A 284 -14.38 -25.79 10.57
C HIS A 284 -15.70 -25.12 10.95
N SER A 285 -16.83 -25.80 10.75
CA SER A 285 -18.14 -25.25 11.13
C SER A 285 -18.29 -25.02 12.65
N THR A 286 -17.62 -25.83 13.48
CA THR A 286 -17.55 -25.63 14.93
C THR A 286 -16.67 -24.43 15.31
N LEU A 287 -15.53 -24.22 14.62
CA LEU A 287 -14.66 -23.06 14.83
C LEU A 287 -15.38 -21.78 14.40
N ASP A 288 -15.91 -21.72 13.18
CA ASP A 288 -16.63 -20.57 12.63
C ASP A 288 -17.77 -20.15 13.56
N ARG A 289 -18.55 -21.14 14.02
CA ARG A 289 -19.62 -20.93 15.00
C ARG A 289 -19.11 -20.40 16.33
N LYS A 290 -18.06 -21.00 16.91
CA LYS A 290 -17.51 -20.56 18.20
C LYS A 290 -16.86 -19.18 18.11
N LEU A 291 -16.27 -18.81 16.98
CA LEU A 291 -15.75 -17.46 16.73
C LEU A 291 -16.91 -16.45 16.67
N ALA A 292 -17.95 -16.73 15.90
CA ALA A 292 -19.15 -15.89 15.80
C ALA A 292 -19.89 -15.74 17.16
N GLU A 293 -19.93 -16.78 17.99
CA GLU A 293 -20.50 -16.74 19.35
C GLU A 293 -19.55 -16.06 20.37
N SER A 294 -18.26 -15.90 20.05
CA SER A 294 -17.25 -15.39 20.99
C SER A 294 -17.00 -13.89 20.92
N GLY A 295 -17.24 -13.24 19.79
CA GLY A 295 -16.93 -11.82 19.60
C GLY A 295 -17.75 -11.17 18.50
N SER A 296 -17.78 -9.84 18.50
CA SER A 296 -18.44 -9.04 17.46
C SER A 296 -17.65 -9.02 16.14
N TRP A 297 -16.35 -9.30 16.22
CA TRP A 297 -15.40 -9.32 15.11
C TRP A 297 -14.54 -10.58 15.18
N VAL A 298 -14.22 -11.16 14.03
CA VAL A 298 -13.36 -12.35 13.93
C VAL A 298 -12.02 -11.96 13.33
N VAL A 299 -10.94 -12.48 13.92
CA VAL A 299 -9.55 -12.31 13.46
C VAL A 299 -8.95 -13.71 13.32
N PHE A 300 -8.21 -13.97 12.25
CA PHE A 300 -7.43 -15.21 12.11
C PHE A 300 -5.94 -14.91 12.31
N LEU A 301 -5.25 -15.74 13.10
CA LEU A 301 -3.84 -15.62 13.40
C LEU A 301 -3.15 -16.97 13.21
N GLY A 302 -2.10 -17.05 12.40
CA GLY A 302 -1.34 -18.28 12.24
C GLY A 302 -0.50 -18.61 13.48
N GLN A 303 -0.28 -19.90 13.73
CA GLN A 303 0.58 -20.43 14.81
C GLN A 303 2.06 -20.01 14.76
N ARG A 304 2.47 -19.17 13.79
CA ARG A 304 3.83 -18.59 13.68
C ARG A 304 3.82 -17.06 13.52
N ASP A 305 2.65 -16.44 13.54
CA ASP A 305 2.48 -15.01 13.32
C ASP A 305 2.43 -14.26 14.66
N VAL A 306 3.03 -13.07 14.71
CA VAL A 306 3.12 -12.23 15.91
C VAL A 306 2.38 -10.92 15.66
N LEU A 307 1.42 -10.58 16.52
CA LEU A 307 0.73 -9.30 16.46
C LEU A 307 1.56 -8.20 17.15
N PRO A 308 1.70 -6.99 16.56
CA PRO A 308 2.27 -5.85 17.26
C PRO A 308 1.37 -5.48 18.45
N GLN A 309 1.94 -4.98 19.54
CA GLN A 309 1.23 -4.84 20.83
C GLN A 309 0.00 -3.90 20.78
N HIS A 310 -0.05 -3.01 19.79
CA HIS A 310 -1.15 -2.07 19.53
C HIS A 310 -2.12 -2.54 18.43
N GLY A 311 -1.91 -3.70 17.80
CA GLY A 311 -2.66 -4.13 16.61
C GLY A 311 -4.18 -4.14 16.81
N LEU A 312 -4.67 -4.77 17.88
CA LEU A 312 -6.10 -4.80 18.19
C LEU A 312 -6.66 -3.41 18.56
N TYR A 313 -5.85 -2.51 19.13
CA TYR A 313 -6.25 -1.14 19.43
C TYR A 313 -6.54 -0.35 18.16
N VAL A 314 -5.66 -0.42 17.15
CA VAL A 314 -5.81 0.32 15.89
C VAL A 314 -7.06 -0.12 15.13
N VAL A 315 -7.34 -1.44 15.11
CA VAL A 315 -8.57 -1.97 14.51
C VAL A 315 -9.81 -1.48 15.28
N ALA A 316 -9.78 -1.49 16.61
CA ALA A 316 -10.90 -1.01 17.43
C ALA A 316 -11.16 0.50 17.28
N ASP A 317 -10.10 1.33 17.23
CA ASP A 317 -10.23 2.78 16.98
C ASP A 317 -10.84 3.04 15.58
N SER A 318 -10.39 2.29 14.57
CA SER A 318 -10.92 2.38 13.20
C SER A 318 -12.42 2.05 13.13
N ILE A 319 -12.88 1.04 13.88
CA ILE A 319 -14.31 0.70 14.02
C ILE A 319 -15.05 1.83 14.74
N ASN A 320 -14.51 2.31 15.87
CA ASN A 320 -15.09 3.37 16.69
C ASN A 320 -15.28 4.67 15.88
N ARG A 321 -14.23 5.15 15.18
CA ARG A 321 -14.30 6.35 14.31
C ARG A 321 -15.33 6.23 13.19
N ARG A 322 -15.46 5.04 12.57
CA ARG A 322 -16.47 4.80 11.51
C ARG A 322 -17.90 4.86 12.04
N LEU A 323 -18.15 4.30 13.23
CA LEU A 323 -19.47 4.35 13.86
C LEU A 323 -19.82 5.77 14.32
N SER A 324 -18.86 6.52 14.87
CA SER A 324 -19.05 7.92 15.28
C SER A 324 -19.32 8.90 14.13
N ARG A 325 -18.86 8.60 12.90
CA ARG A 325 -19.03 9.47 11.72
C ARG A 325 -20.36 9.29 10.97
N GLY A 326 -21.19 8.34 11.39
CA GLY A 326 -22.45 7.99 10.72
C GLY A 326 -22.22 7.10 9.50
N GLY A 327 -22.93 5.97 9.44
CA GLY A 327 -22.64 4.89 8.49
C GLY A 327 -22.91 5.21 7.03
N VAL A 328 -21.93 5.78 6.33
CA VAL A 328 -21.86 5.80 4.86
C VAL A 328 -21.24 4.48 4.40
N LYS A 329 -22.02 3.64 3.71
CA LYS A 329 -21.50 2.45 3.02
C LYS A 329 -20.69 2.88 1.80
N GLU A 330 -19.36 2.86 1.89
CA GLU A 330 -18.53 2.81 0.69
C GLU A 330 -18.50 1.37 0.14
N PRO A 331 -18.89 1.15 -1.13
CA PRO A 331 -18.85 -0.18 -1.75
C PRO A 331 -17.45 -0.45 -2.34
N GLY A 332 -16.75 -1.45 -1.80
CA GLY A 332 -15.56 -2.01 -2.46
C GLY A 332 -14.27 -2.05 -1.65
N MET A 333 -14.30 -2.62 -0.43
CA MET A 333 -13.07 -3.01 0.27
C MET A 333 -13.09 -4.52 0.52
N GLY A 334 -12.54 -5.27 -0.45
CA GLY A 334 -12.46 -6.73 -0.42
C GLY A 334 -11.33 -7.24 0.49
N GLY A 335 -11.48 -7.04 1.79
CA GLY A 335 -10.75 -7.78 2.83
C GLY A 335 -11.73 -8.70 3.57
N VAL A 336 -11.31 -9.92 3.91
CA VAL A 336 -12.19 -10.90 4.56
C VAL A 336 -12.35 -10.57 6.05
N MET A 337 -13.18 -9.56 6.34
CA MET A 337 -13.77 -9.30 7.65
C MET A 337 -15.27 -9.09 7.46
N ALA A 338 -16.04 -10.17 7.58
CA ALA A 338 -17.49 -10.11 7.63
C ALA A 338 -17.94 -9.88 9.10
N PRO A 339 -19.00 -9.08 9.35
CA PRO A 339 -19.68 -9.13 10.63
C PRO A 339 -20.23 -10.54 10.87
N ALA A 340 -20.22 -10.99 12.13
CA ALA A 340 -20.75 -12.29 12.51
C ALA A 340 -22.29 -12.30 12.46
N GLU A 341 -22.88 -12.37 11.25
CA GLU A 341 -24.33 -12.52 11.08
C GLU A 341 -24.78 -13.97 11.28
N PRO A 342 -25.70 -14.25 12.23
CA PRO A 342 -26.25 -15.58 12.39
C PRO A 342 -27.31 -15.87 11.32
N GLY A 343 -26.99 -16.75 10.35
CA GLY A 343 -28.04 -17.54 9.67
C GLY A 343 -28.08 -17.62 8.14
N VAL A 344 -27.05 -17.22 7.39
CA VAL A 344 -27.07 -17.38 5.91
C VAL A 344 -25.99 -18.35 5.42
N LYS A 345 -26.40 -19.58 5.09
CA LYS A 345 -25.56 -20.53 4.34
C LYS A 345 -25.36 -20.03 2.90
N ARG A 346 -24.11 -19.76 2.51
CA ARG A 346 -23.67 -19.86 1.10
C ARG A 346 -22.43 -20.75 1.06
N GLY A 347 -22.38 -21.63 0.07
CA GLY A 347 -21.39 -22.71 0.02
C GLY A 347 -19.96 -22.22 -0.19
N PHE A 348 -19.02 -22.85 0.48
CA PHE A 348 -17.59 -22.76 0.17
C PHE A 348 -17.30 -23.57 -1.11
N GLU A 349 -16.92 -22.89 -2.20
CA GLU A 349 -16.18 -23.53 -3.28
C GLU A 349 -14.69 -23.56 -2.94
N ARG A 350 -14.03 -24.69 -3.19
CA ARG A 350 -12.60 -24.88 -2.90
C ARG A 350 -11.74 -24.12 -3.90
N PHE A 351 -11.02 -23.10 -3.44
CA PHE A 351 -9.80 -22.64 -4.12
C PHE A 351 -8.59 -23.37 -3.54
N GLN A 352 -8.09 -24.37 -4.27
CA GLN A 352 -6.75 -24.92 -4.06
C GLN A 352 -5.76 -24.19 -4.97
N GLY A 353 -4.64 -23.74 -4.40
CA GLY A 353 -3.45 -23.34 -5.14
C GLY A 353 -3.40 -21.87 -5.58
N CYS A 354 -2.77 -21.04 -4.74
CA CYS A 354 -1.84 -20.00 -5.18
C CYS A 354 -0.93 -19.61 -3.99
N GLY A 355 0.31 -19.21 -4.26
CA GLY A 355 1.34 -19.01 -3.24
C GLY A 355 1.15 -17.77 -2.37
N PHE A 356 1.75 -17.80 -1.18
CA PHE A 356 1.85 -16.67 -0.25
C PHE A 356 2.52 -15.44 -0.89
N LEU A 357 1.84 -14.29 -0.85
CA LEU A 357 2.42 -12.94 -0.97
C LEU A 357 1.62 -11.98 -0.04
N PRO A 358 2.22 -10.90 0.48
CA PRO A 358 1.76 -10.25 1.70
C PRO A 358 0.61 -9.24 1.48
N PHE A 359 -0.63 -9.70 1.67
CA PHE A 359 -1.83 -8.83 1.68
C PHE A 359 -2.28 -8.45 3.09
N LEU A 360 -1.46 -7.62 3.78
CA LEU A 360 -1.87 -6.91 5.00
C LEU A 360 -1.55 -5.40 4.99
N ALA A 361 -0.88 -4.88 3.95
CA ALA A 361 -0.50 -3.47 3.85
C ALA A 361 -1.61 -2.52 3.36
N THR A 362 -2.78 -3.05 2.96
CA THR A 362 -3.85 -2.29 2.26
C THR A 362 -5.14 -2.14 3.06
N ALA A 363 -5.07 -2.30 4.39
CA ALA A 363 -6.22 -2.19 5.30
C ALA A 363 -6.26 -0.87 6.12
N PHE A 364 -5.35 0.06 5.85
CA PHE A 364 -5.25 1.39 6.46
C PHE A 364 -5.02 2.46 5.40
#